data_AF-A0A329BAC0-F1
#
_entry.id   AF-A0A329BAC0-F1
#
_cell.length_a   1.000
_cell.length_b   1.000
_cell.length_c   1.000
_cell.angle_alpha   90.00
_cell.angle_beta   90.00
_cell.angle_gamma   90.00
#
_symmetry.space_group_name_H-M   'P 1'
#
loop_
_entity.id
_entity.type
_entity.pdbx_description
1 polymer ?
#
loop_
_entity_poly.entity_id
_entity_poly.type
_entity_poly.pdbx_seq_one_letter_code
_entity_poly.pdbx_strand_id
1 'polypeptide(L)'
;MQPSPAFIGRQPVLNRNQQIIGYQLLFRPAATGPMPAADDEPANGAHVLVNTLSSMDAAALIGNKFAFIKVGQGLLVSEFLELLHPRRVILELCPSLPASAEMRRRVIHLRQHGFGLALDDYQPGGEQDSFLPAINYVKLNLARLGQERLEKTAATLRQHPVILIAEQVESHDDFRWCRSIGIDGFQGHYFTRAETLNNRSVHPQLANIINLLNMLRGNADLDEIELGFRQDVAMSYKLFHYINSAGFALVNEVASFRQAVTLLGYQKLYRWLTLLLVTASEEVGAPSALLKTAVTRGRFMELLTRNIGHGHESDNGFIVGMFSLIHVLLEMPLESALDNLLLPEIARHALLEQSGWLGQLLQLVIACEDPALRDVQVLAEALGLSAQTLNSAHVAALGWVEELRI
;
A
#
# COMPACT_ATOMS: atom_id res chain seq x y z
N MET A 1 8.27 25.10 18.02
CA MET A 1 7.01 25.22 17.25
C MET A 1 6.41 23.84 17.16
N GLN A 2 5.10 23.66 17.45
CA GLN A 2 4.45 22.38 17.16
C GLN A 2 4.48 22.18 15.63
N PRO A 3 4.82 20.97 15.15
CA PRO A 3 4.81 20.69 13.71
C PRO A 3 3.40 20.91 13.17
N SER A 4 3.30 21.59 12.02
CA SER A 4 2.02 21.70 11.32
C SER A 4 1.51 20.29 10.98
N PRO A 5 0.20 20.02 11.16
CA PRO A 5 -0.36 18.73 10.78
C PRO A 5 -0.14 18.47 9.29
N ALA A 6 0.14 17.22 8.93
CA ALA A 6 0.34 16.78 7.56
C ALA A 6 -0.29 15.40 7.39
N PHE A 7 -0.74 15.08 6.18
CA PHE A 7 -1.20 13.77 5.79
C PHE A 7 -0.05 12.91 5.28
N ILE A 8 -0.09 11.62 5.63
CA ILE A 8 0.93 10.64 5.26
C ILE A 8 0.32 9.61 4.32
N GLY A 9 1.00 9.40 3.20
CA GLY A 9 0.74 8.31 2.26
C GLY A 9 1.95 7.40 2.10
N ARG A 10 1.72 6.24 1.49
CA ARG A 10 2.77 5.27 1.20
C ARG A 10 2.50 4.60 -0.14
N GLN A 11 3.52 4.53 -1.00
CA GLN A 11 3.43 3.82 -2.28
C GLN A 11 4.52 2.74 -2.39
N PRO A 12 4.19 1.49 -2.79
CA PRO A 12 5.20 0.45 -2.95
C PRO A 12 6.09 0.70 -4.17
N VAL A 13 7.38 0.40 -3.99
CA VAL A 13 8.36 0.29 -5.07
C VAL A 13 8.69 -1.19 -5.24
N LEU A 14 8.47 -1.71 -6.45
CA LEU A 14 8.62 -3.11 -6.78
C LEU A 14 9.87 -3.36 -7.61
N ASN A 15 10.50 -4.52 -7.49
CA ASN A 15 11.56 -4.97 -8.40
C ASN A 15 10.98 -5.66 -9.66
N ARG A 16 11.88 -6.11 -10.54
CA ARG A 16 11.59 -6.90 -11.75
C ARG A 16 10.80 -8.18 -11.55
N ASN A 17 10.78 -8.72 -10.33
CA ASN A 17 10.01 -9.90 -9.95
C ASN A 17 8.69 -9.53 -9.25
N GLN A 18 8.28 -8.26 -9.31
CA GLN A 18 7.09 -7.73 -8.64
C GLN A 18 7.11 -7.88 -7.11
N GLN A 19 8.31 -7.98 -6.53
CA GLN A 19 8.49 -8.01 -5.08
C GLN A 19 8.74 -6.60 -4.56
N ILE A 20 8.12 -6.26 -3.44
CA ILE A 20 8.33 -4.96 -2.80
C ILE A 20 9.76 -4.86 -2.26
N ILE A 21 10.51 -3.88 -2.75
CA ILE A 21 11.87 -3.54 -2.26
C ILE A 21 11.85 -2.41 -1.25
N GLY A 22 10.83 -1.55 -1.32
CA GLY A 22 10.73 -0.35 -0.52
C GLY A 22 9.38 0.31 -0.68
N TYR A 23 9.22 1.40 0.06
CA TYR A 23 8.05 2.25 -0.02
C TYR A 23 8.48 3.70 -0.15
N GLN A 24 7.87 4.43 -1.08
CA GLN A 24 7.93 5.87 -1.08
C GLN A 24 6.99 6.41 -0.01
N LEU A 25 7.52 7.27 0.85
CA LEU A 25 6.74 7.97 1.86
C LEU A 25 6.32 9.31 1.30
N LEU A 26 5.01 9.58 1.38
CA LEU A 26 4.38 10.77 0.80
C LEU A 26 3.92 11.66 1.95
N PHE A 27 4.16 12.96 1.82
CA PHE A 27 3.81 13.93 2.84
C PHE A 27 3.11 15.12 2.19
N ARG A 28 1.93 15.47 2.69
CA ARG A 28 1.22 16.66 2.28
C ARG A 28 0.79 17.46 3.50
N PRO A 29 1.24 18.71 3.69
CA PRO A 29 0.78 19.53 4.81
C PRO A 29 -0.73 19.69 4.77
N ALA A 30 -1.37 19.61 5.93
CA ALA A 30 -2.75 20.02 6.08
C ALA A 30 -2.78 21.55 6.11
N ALA A 31 -3.51 22.17 5.18
CA ALA A 31 -3.53 23.62 5.02
C ALA A 31 -4.94 24.17 5.22
N THR A 32 -5.13 25.22 6.01
CA THR A 32 -6.44 25.88 6.18
C THR A 32 -6.80 26.84 5.03
N GLY A 33 -6.30 26.61 3.81
CA GLY A 33 -6.40 27.53 2.66
C GLY A 33 -6.17 26.85 1.30
N PRO A 34 -6.12 27.61 0.19
CA PRO A 34 -5.99 27.05 -1.16
C PRO A 34 -4.77 26.13 -1.27
N MET A 35 -4.99 24.93 -1.80
CA MET A 35 -3.96 23.91 -1.93
C MET A 35 -2.76 24.43 -2.75
N PRO A 36 -1.53 24.39 -2.21
CA PRO A 36 -0.34 24.64 -3.01
C PRO A 36 -0.18 23.54 -4.08
N ALA A 37 0.55 23.88 -5.15
CA ALA A 37 0.82 22.95 -6.24
C ALA A 37 1.59 21.73 -5.73
N ALA A 38 1.48 20.59 -6.41
CA ALA A 38 2.13 19.34 -6.01
C ALA A 38 3.67 19.44 -5.93
N ASP A 39 4.26 20.47 -6.56
CA ASP A 39 5.70 20.69 -6.64
C ASP A 39 6.23 21.69 -5.59
N ASP A 40 5.35 22.35 -4.83
CA ASP A 40 5.74 23.28 -3.76
C ASP A 40 6.07 22.48 -2.49
N GLU A 41 7.31 21.97 -2.38
CA GLU A 41 7.81 21.42 -1.12
C GLU A 41 7.92 22.54 -0.07
N PRO A 42 7.10 22.54 1.00
CA PRO A 42 7.31 23.45 2.09
C PRO A 42 8.48 22.95 2.94
N ALA A 43 9.31 23.88 3.40
CA ALA A 43 10.41 23.64 4.35
C ALA A 43 9.99 22.86 5.62
N ASN A 44 8.69 22.77 5.92
CA ASN A 44 8.13 22.01 7.04
C ASN A 44 8.07 20.49 6.82
N GLY A 45 8.26 19.98 5.60
CA GLY A 45 8.26 18.54 5.30
C GLY A 45 9.33 17.78 6.10
N ALA A 46 10.50 18.40 6.33
CA ALA A 46 11.60 17.84 7.11
C ALA A 46 11.23 17.54 8.57
N HIS A 47 10.51 18.44 9.23
CA HIS A 47 10.09 18.25 10.62
C HIS A 47 8.99 17.20 10.75
N VAL A 48 8.06 17.13 9.78
CA VAL A 48 7.07 16.06 9.71
C VAL A 48 7.77 14.73 9.50
N LEU A 49 8.70 14.65 8.54
CA LEU A 49 9.46 13.45 8.22
C LEU A 49 10.20 12.89 9.44
N VAL A 50 11.00 13.72 10.12
CA VAL A 50 11.78 13.29 11.28
C VAL A 50 10.87 12.96 12.45
N ASN A 51 9.84 13.76 12.75
CA ASN A 51 8.93 13.42 13.83
C ASN A 51 8.16 12.13 13.51
N THR A 52 7.65 11.94 12.30
CA THR A 52 6.99 10.70 11.90
C THR A 52 7.93 9.51 11.99
N LEU A 53 9.16 9.60 11.45
CA LEU A 53 10.11 8.48 11.48
C LEU A 53 10.77 8.24 12.83
N SER A 54 10.82 9.24 13.72
CA SER A 54 11.44 9.15 15.06
C SER A 54 10.43 8.91 16.18
N SER A 55 9.17 9.35 16.02
CA SER A 55 8.10 9.21 17.03
C SER A 55 7.06 8.17 16.67
N MET A 56 6.85 7.88 15.38
CA MET A 56 6.02 6.75 14.94
C MET A 56 6.95 5.58 14.63
N ASP A 57 6.52 4.38 14.97
CA ASP A 57 7.33 3.17 14.82
C ASP A 57 7.72 2.99 13.35
N ALA A 58 8.97 3.34 13.00
CA ALA A 58 9.46 3.23 11.64
C ALA A 58 9.31 1.79 11.10
N ALA A 59 9.34 0.80 11.98
CA ALA A 59 9.03 -0.58 11.63
C ALA A 59 7.59 -0.75 11.14
N ALA A 60 6.62 -0.01 11.69
CA ALA A 60 5.24 -0.06 11.23
C ALA A 60 5.05 0.60 9.84
N LEU A 61 5.81 1.64 9.54
CA LEU A 61 5.69 2.38 8.26
C LEU A 61 6.31 1.66 7.07
N ILE A 62 7.48 1.05 7.25
CA ILE A 62 8.28 0.47 6.15
C ILE A 62 8.74 -0.97 6.40
N GLY A 63 8.48 -1.53 7.58
CA GLY A 63 8.95 -2.86 7.97
C GLY A 63 10.48 -2.95 7.92
N ASN A 64 10.96 -3.95 7.18
CA ASN A 64 12.38 -4.15 6.90
C ASN A 64 12.78 -3.75 5.46
N LYS A 65 11.97 -2.91 4.81
CA LYS A 65 12.17 -2.45 3.43
C LYS A 65 12.82 -1.05 3.40
N PHE A 66 13.23 -0.60 2.21
CA PHE A 66 13.77 0.75 2.05
C PHE A 66 12.67 1.82 2.13
N ALA A 67 12.97 2.96 2.74
CA ALA A 67 12.16 4.16 2.65
C ALA A 67 12.69 5.08 1.57
N PHE A 68 11.90 5.31 0.53
CA PHE A 68 12.18 6.34 -0.47
C PHE A 68 11.55 7.66 0.00
N ILE A 69 12.36 8.72 0.06
CA ILE A 69 11.96 10.00 0.65
C ILE A 69 12.37 11.13 -0.29
N LYS A 70 11.41 11.92 -0.77
CA LYS A 70 11.67 13.13 -1.55
C LYS A 70 12.39 14.17 -0.70
N VAL A 71 13.46 14.73 -1.26
CA VAL A 71 14.26 15.77 -0.63
C VAL A 71 14.57 16.89 -1.63
N GLY A 72 14.07 18.08 -1.34
CA GLY A 72 14.55 19.32 -1.94
C GLY A 72 15.78 19.89 -1.24
N GLN A 73 16.23 21.05 -1.71
CA GLN A 73 17.46 21.70 -1.26
C GLN A 73 17.51 21.92 0.26
N GLY A 74 16.41 22.41 0.85
CA GLY A 74 16.36 22.75 2.28
C GLY A 74 16.53 21.54 3.20
N LEU A 75 15.92 20.40 2.86
CA LEU A 75 16.04 19.17 3.64
C LEU A 75 17.38 18.49 3.40
N LEU A 76 17.91 18.56 2.18
CA LEU A 76 19.21 17.97 1.82
C LEU A 76 20.37 18.57 2.62
N VAL A 77 20.34 19.88 2.90
CA VAL A 77 21.37 20.57 3.70
C VAL A 77 21.12 20.49 5.20
N SER A 78 19.97 19.99 5.62
CA SER A 78 19.61 19.92 7.03
C SER A 78 20.35 18.79 7.74
N GLU A 79 20.76 19.06 8.99
CA GLU A 79 21.33 18.06 9.92
C GLU A 79 20.29 17.03 10.41
N PHE A 80 19.02 17.24 10.09
CA PHE A 80 17.93 16.34 10.44
C PHE A 80 18.01 14.99 9.71
N LEU A 81 18.65 14.93 8.54
CA LEU A 81 18.82 13.69 7.80
C LEU A 81 19.72 12.71 8.54
N GLU A 82 20.73 13.20 9.24
CA GLU A 82 21.70 12.40 10.00
C GLU A 82 21.07 11.63 11.17
N LEU A 83 19.86 12.00 11.59
CA LEU A 83 19.08 11.25 12.59
C LEU A 83 18.42 9.98 12.02
N LEU A 84 18.31 9.88 10.70
CA LEU A 84 17.70 8.73 10.04
C LEU A 84 18.67 7.54 9.97
N HIS A 85 18.14 6.33 9.74
CA HIS A 85 18.96 5.15 9.50
C HIS A 85 19.47 5.11 8.04
N PRO A 86 20.73 5.49 7.75
CA PRO A 86 21.18 5.74 6.37
C PRO A 86 21.04 4.51 5.48
N ARG A 87 21.31 3.31 6.02
CA ARG A 87 21.24 2.04 5.26
C ARG A 87 19.82 1.61 4.87
N ARG A 88 18.79 2.24 5.43
CA ARG A 88 17.38 1.94 5.14
C ARG A 88 16.67 3.06 4.38
N VAL A 89 17.35 4.18 4.12
CA VAL A 89 16.75 5.36 3.50
C VAL A 89 17.39 5.63 2.15
N ILE A 90 16.54 5.86 1.16
CA ILE A 90 16.89 6.29 -0.18
C ILE A 90 16.34 7.72 -0.35
N LEU A 91 17.22 8.68 -0.53
CA LEU A 91 16.86 10.08 -0.72
C LEU A 91 16.62 10.35 -2.20
N GLU A 92 15.40 10.74 -2.56
CA GLU A 92 14.99 11.09 -3.92
C GLU A 92 15.21 12.60 -4.13
N LEU A 93 16.21 12.94 -4.94
CA LEU A 93 16.56 14.32 -5.22
C LEU A 93 15.54 14.92 -6.20
N CYS A 94 14.87 15.99 -5.77
CA CYS A 94 13.87 16.68 -6.57
C CYS A 94 14.49 17.23 -7.89
N PRO A 95 13.73 17.28 -9.01
CA PRO A 95 14.23 17.80 -10.29
C PRO A 95 14.69 19.26 -10.25
N SER A 96 14.15 20.05 -9.33
CA SER A 96 14.48 21.46 -9.12
C SER A 96 15.76 21.68 -8.31
N LEU A 97 16.45 20.63 -7.86
CA LEU A 97 17.66 20.75 -7.06
C LEU A 97 18.81 21.35 -7.90
N PRO A 98 19.40 22.48 -7.48
CA PRO A 98 20.46 23.13 -8.26
C PRO A 98 21.73 22.30 -8.28
N ALA A 99 22.34 22.13 -9.45
CA ALA A 99 23.64 21.47 -9.63
C ALA A 99 24.83 22.37 -9.23
N SER A 100 24.77 23.00 -8.05
CA SER A 100 25.89 23.78 -7.51
C SER A 100 27.00 22.86 -7.00
N ALA A 101 28.23 23.40 -6.89
CA ALA A 101 29.36 22.65 -6.33
C ALA A 101 29.14 22.28 -4.85
N GLU A 102 28.30 23.04 -4.13
CA GLU A 102 27.91 22.73 -2.77
C GLU A 102 26.95 21.54 -2.72
N MET A 103 25.91 21.53 -3.56
CA MET A 103 24.94 20.43 -3.57
C MET A 103 25.58 19.13 -4.01
N ARG A 104 26.45 19.14 -5.03
CA ARG A 104 27.21 17.95 -5.42
C ARG A 104 28.05 17.39 -4.27
N ARG A 105 28.74 18.26 -3.51
CA ARG A 105 29.52 17.83 -2.34
C ARG A 105 28.62 17.23 -1.26
N ARG A 106 27.46 17.82 -1.00
CA ARG A 106 26.50 17.29 -0.02
C ARG A 106 25.95 15.94 -0.43
N VAL A 107 25.55 15.75 -1.69
CA VAL A 107 25.09 14.47 -2.24
C VAL A 107 26.17 13.38 -2.09
N ILE A 108 27.42 13.68 -2.47
CA ILE A 108 28.54 12.74 -2.30
C ILE A 108 28.77 12.39 -0.81
N HIS A 109 28.70 13.38 0.06
CA HIS A 109 28.85 13.19 1.50
C HIS A 109 27.77 12.25 2.06
N LEU A 110 26.50 12.45 1.70
CA LEU A 110 25.39 11.60 2.15
C LEU A 110 25.57 10.15 1.66
N ARG A 111 26.01 9.96 0.41
CA ARG A 111 26.36 8.61 -0.11
C ARG A 111 27.46 7.95 0.71
N GLN A 112 28.51 8.69 1.07
CA GLN A 112 29.60 8.17 1.89
C GLN A 112 29.15 7.79 3.32
N HIS A 113 28.10 8.43 3.83
CA HIS A 113 27.49 8.10 5.12
C HIS A 113 26.48 6.93 5.04
N GLY A 114 26.31 6.35 3.85
CA GLY A 114 25.57 5.11 3.63
C GLY A 114 24.11 5.29 3.22
N PHE A 115 23.66 6.52 2.91
CA PHE A 115 22.36 6.75 2.29
C PHE A 115 22.33 6.20 0.87
N GLY A 116 21.20 5.61 0.49
CA GLY A 116 20.87 5.43 -0.91
C GLY A 116 20.45 6.77 -1.52
N LEU A 117 20.76 6.99 -2.79
CA LEU A 117 20.38 8.21 -3.49
C LEU A 117 19.68 7.88 -4.80
N ALA A 118 18.61 8.62 -5.09
CA ALA A 118 17.81 8.50 -6.28
C ALA A 118 17.64 9.86 -6.97
N LEU A 119 17.61 9.88 -8.30
CA LEU A 119 17.11 11.04 -9.05
C LEU A 119 15.62 10.83 -9.31
N ASP A 120 14.79 11.76 -8.82
CA ASP A 120 13.35 11.77 -9.08
C ASP A 120 13.07 12.39 -10.46
N ASP A 121 12.08 11.84 -11.18
CA ASP A 121 11.60 12.35 -12.47
C ASP A 121 12.71 12.82 -13.43
N TYR A 122 13.69 11.94 -13.66
CA TYR A 122 14.93 12.30 -14.35
C TYR A 122 14.71 12.71 -15.81
N GLN A 123 15.29 13.84 -16.19
CA GLN A 123 15.29 14.34 -17.57
C GLN A 123 16.72 14.43 -18.12
N PRO A 124 17.06 13.69 -19.20
CA PRO A 124 18.41 13.70 -19.75
C PRO A 124 18.77 15.06 -20.36
N GLY A 125 20.02 15.47 -20.19
CA GLY A 125 20.54 16.76 -20.67
C GLY A 125 20.22 17.93 -19.75
N GLY A 126 19.77 17.65 -18.52
CA GLY A 126 19.47 18.64 -17.50
C GLY A 126 20.60 18.79 -16.46
N GLU A 127 20.35 19.60 -15.43
CA GLU A 127 21.26 19.75 -14.30
C GLU A 127 21.49 18.44 -13.54
N GLN A 128 20.49 17.55 -13.54
CA GLN A 128 20.51 16.27 -12.85
C GLN A 128 21.64 15.33 -13.32
N ASP A 129 22.08 15.44 -14.58
CA ASP A 129 23.17 14.66 -15.15
C ASP A 129 24.46 14.77 -14.30
N SER A 130 24.67 15.95 -13.70
CA SER A 130 25.83 16.23 -12.84
C SER A 130 25.87 15.40 -11.56
N PHE A 131 24.74 14.84 -11.13
CA PHE A 131 24.64 14.01 -9.94
C PHE A 131 24.83 12.52 -10.25
N LEU A 132 24.62 12.06 -11.49
CA LEU A 132 24.68 10.64 -11.90
C LEU A 132 25.84 9.83 -11.28
N PRO A 133 27.10 10.33 -11.21
CA PRO A 133 28.20 9.58 -10.62
C PRO A 133 27.99 9.20 -9.15
N ALA A 134 27.19 9.97 -8.42
CA ALA A 134 26.88 9.80 -7.01
C ALA A 134 25.53 9.11 -6.77
N ILE A 135 24.79 8.70 -7.79
CA ILE A 135 23.43 8.15 -7.63
C ILE A 135 23.41 6.61 -7.65
N ASN A 136 22.41 6.02 -6.96
CA ASN A 136 22.13 4.58 -6.97
C ASN A 136 20.92 4.23 -7.85
N TYR A 137 19.89 5.07 -7.82
CA TYR A 137 18.62 4.84 -8.53
C TYR A 137 18.27 6.01 -9.45
N VAL A 138 17.69 5.74 -10.61
CA VAL A 138 17.13 6.79 -11.47
C VAL A 138 15.67 6.46 -11.73
N LYS A 139 14.77 7.37 -11.34
CA LYS A 139 13.34 7.23 -11.55
C LYS A 139 12.94 7.92 -12.86
N LEU A 140 12.21 7.20 -13.70
CA LEU A 140 11.81 7.61 -15.05
C LEU A 140 10.28 7.61 -15.12
N ASN A 141 9.69 8.80 -15.28
CA ASN A 141 8.25 8.94 -15.36
C ASN A 141 7.74 8.55 -16.76
N LEU A 142 7.03 7.42 -16.86
CA LEU A 142 6.52 6.90 -18.13
C LEU A 142 5.53 7.86 -18.80
N ALA A 143 4.61 8.43 -18.02
CA ALA A 143 3.60 9.36 -18.53
C ALA A 143 4.21 10.64 -19.10
N ARG A 144 5.32 11.11 -18.51
CA ARG A 144 6.00 12.35 -18.94
C ARG A 144 6.97 12.14 -20.10
N LEU A 145 7.77 11.08 -20.06
CA LEU A 145 8.77 10.81 -21.12
C LEU A 145 8.12 10.21 -22.36
N GLY A 146 7.09 9.40 -22.19
CA GLY A 146 6.57 8.52 -23.24
C GLY A 146 7.53 7.36 -23.56
N GLN A 147 7.03 6.35 -24.27
CA GLN A 147 7.76 5.10 -24.50
C GLN A 147 9.08 5.29 -25.24
N GLU A 148 9.08 6.03 -26.37
CA GLU A 148 10.27 6.19 -27.20
C GLU A 148 11.43 6.90 -26.47
N ARG A 149 11.12 7.98 -25.74
CA ARG A 149 12.15 8.74 -25.01
C ARG A 149 12.66 7.95 -23.81
N LEU A 150 11.77 7.27 -23.08
CA LEU A 150 12.14 6.46 -21.93
C LEU A 150 13.07 5.31 -22.36
N GLU A 151 12.80 4.63 -23.48
CA GLU A 151 13.69 3.58 -24.00
C GLU A 151 15.09 4.12 -24.33
N LYS A 152 15.18 5.25 -25.04
CA LYS A 152 16.46 5.90 -25.35
C LYS A 152 17.20 6.31 -24.08
N THR A 153 16.50 6.90 -23.11
CA THR A 153 17.09 7.32 -21.83
C THR A 153 17.59 6.11 -21.03
N ALA A 154 16.81 5.04 -20.93
CA ALA A 154 17.20 3.80 -20.27
C ALA A 154 18.45 3.19 -20.93
N ALA A 155 18.52 3.18 -22.26
CA ALA A 155 19.69 2.68 -22.99
C ALA A 155 20.97 3.47 -22.67
N THR A 156 20.89 4.80 -22.57
CA THR A 156 22.03 5.65 -22.17
C THR A 156 22.43 5.40 -20.71
N LEU A 157 21.46 5.35 -19.80
CA LEU A 157 21.72 5.22 -18.36
C LEU A 157 22.34 3.87 -17.98
N ARG A 158 22.19 2.83 -18.79
CA ARG A 158 22.87 1.54 -18.61
C ARG A 158 24.39 1.61 -18.59
N GLN A 159 24.97 2.68 -19.13
CA GLN A 159 26.41 2.90 -19.06
C GLN A 159 26.86 3.30 -17.64
N HIS A 160 25.92 3.63 -16.76
CA HIS A 160 26.15 3.97 -15.36
C HIS A 160 25.71 2.81 -14.45
N PRO A 161 26.34 2.65 -13.27
CA PRO A 161 25.96 1.63 -12.29
C PRO A 161 24.72 2.07 -11.48
N VAL A 162 23.61 2.30 -12.17
CA VAL A 162 22.35 2.77 -11.58
C VAL A 162 21.24 1.74 -11.80
N ILE A 163 20.31 1.67 -10.85
CA ILE A 163 19.08 0.87 -10.93
C ILE A 163 17.99 1.77 -11.51
N LEU A 164 17.34 1.35 -12.58
CA LEU A 164 16.28 2.12 -13.24
C LEU A 164 14.91 1.75 -12.67
N ILE A 165 14.15 2.75 -12.21
CA ILE A 165 12.79 2.59 -11.71
C ILE A 165 11.84 3.34 -12.65
N ALA A 166 10.87 2.64 -13.24
CA ALA A 166 9.79 3.31 -13.98
C ALA A 166 8.69 3.75 -13.00
N GLU A 167 8.28 5.01 -13.09
CA GLU A 167 7.16 5.58 -12.36
C GLU A 167 5.94 5.75 -13.27
N GLN A 168 4.76 5.90 -12.66
CA GLN A 168 3.48 6.03 -13.37
C GLN A 168 3.21 4.82 -14.29
N VAL A 169 3.55 3.61 -13.79
CA VAL A 169 3.23 2.35 -14.46
C VAL A 169 1.79 1.98 -14.13
N GLU A 170 0.88 2.29 -15.06
CA GLU A 170 -0.56 2.26 -14.83
C GLU A 170 -1.26 1.03 -15.44
N SER A 171 -0.55 0.20 -16.22
CA SER A 171 -1.13 -1.02 -16.81
C SER A 171 -0.14 -2.19 -16.84
N HIS A 172 -0.68 -3.40 -17.00
CA HIS A 172 0.13 -4.62 -17.18
C HIS A 172 0.97 -4.56 -18.47
N ASP A 173 0.46 -3.91 -19.51
CA ASP A 173 1.20 -3.67 -20.75
C ASP A 173 2.38 -2.72 -20.54
N ASP A 174 2.19 -1.63 -19.79
CA ASP A 174 3.28 -0.72 -19.41
C ASP A 174 4.36 -1.46 -18.62
N PHE A 175 3.95 -2.28 -17.64
CA PHE A 175 4.89 -3.09 -16.86
C PHE A 175 5.70 -4.04 -17.75
N ARG A 176 5.03 -4.81 -18.62
CA ARG A 176 5.70 -5.74 -19.55
C ARG A 176 6.67 -5.02 -20.49
N TRP A 177 6.23 -3.90 -21.05
CA TRP A 177 7.03 -3.10 -21.96
C TRP A 177 8.26 -2.54 -21.26
N CYS A 178 8.10 -1.84 -20.12
CA CYS A 178 9.19 -1.33 -19.29
C CYS A 178 10.17 -2.46 -18.90
N ARG A 179 9.65 -3.65 -18.55
CA ARG A 179 10.48 -4.82 -18.26
C ARG A 179 11.27 -5.29 -19.48
N SER A 180 10.68 -5.31 -20.68
CA SER A 180 11.35 -5.73 -21.92
C SER A 180 12.47 -4.79 -22.35
N ILE A 181 12.29 -3.48 -22.15
CA ILE A 181 13.34 -2.49 -22.37
C ILE A 181 14.30 -2.39 -21.19
N GLY A 182 14.29 -3.38 -20.28
CA GLY A 182 15.22 -3.62 -19.18
C GLY A 182 15.25 -2.56 -18.09
N ILE A 183 14.07 -2.09 -17.66
CA ILE A 183 13.86 -1.43 -16.37
C ILE A 183 13.97 -2.46 -15.22
N ASP A 184 14.49 -2.02 -14.08
CA ASP A 184 14.81 -2.88 -12.92
C ASP A 184 13.73 -2.84 -11.83
N GLY A 185 13.04 -1.71 -11.68
CA GLY A 185 11.98 -1.49 -10.70
C GLY A 185 10.80 -0.69 -11.22
N PHE A 186 9.68 -0.75 -10.51
CA PHE A 186 8.38 -0.26 -10.98
C PHE A 186 7.62 0.37 -9.83
N GLN A 187 6.95 1.49 -10.13
CA GLN A 187 6.09 2.21 -9.21
C GLN A 187 4.88 2.76 -9.96
N GLY A 188 3.67 2.48 -9.45
CA GLY A 188 2.40 2.83 -10.09
C GLY A 188 1.29 1.85 -9.69
N HIS A 189 0.12 1.98 -10.30
CA HIS A 189 -1.09 1.22 -9.92
C HIS A 189 -1.36 -0.03 -10.77
N TYR A 190 -0.44 -0.45 -11.64
CA TYR A 190 -0.66 -1.60 -12.52
C TYR A 190 -1.08 -2.87 -11.77
N PHE A 191 -0.50 -3.14 -10.59
CA PHE A 191 -0.79 -4.35 -9.79
C PHE A 191 -2.14 -4.29 -9.07
N THR A 192 -2.80 -3.13 -9.02
CA THR A 192 -4.18 -2.96 -8.53
C THR A 192 -5.21 -2.90 -9.65
N ARG A 193 -4.84 -3.25 -10.88
CA ARG A 193 -5.75 -3.34 -12.03
C ARG A 193 -5.83 -4.78 -12.51
N ALA A 194 -7.00 -5.28 -12.86
CA ALA A 194 -7.10 -6.60 -13.46
C ALA A 194 -6.40 -6.61 -14.83
N GLU A 195 -5.58 -7.64 -15.10
CA GLU A 195 -4.91 -7.80 -16.40
C GLU A 195 -5.92 -8.13 -17.51
N THR A 196 -6.86 -9.02 -17.22
CA THR A 196 -7.99 -9.35 -18.08
C THR A 196 -9.26 -9.29 -17.28
N LEU A 197 -10.27 -8.59 -17.79
CA LEU A 197 -11.64 -8.63 -17.26
C LEU A 197 -12.42 -9.67 -18.07
N ASN A 198 -12.13 -10.94 -17.84
CA ASN A 198 -12.85 -12.04 -18.47
C ASN A 198 -13.71 -12.72 -17.39
N ASN A 199 -14.88 -13.26 -17.76
CA ASN A 199 -15.63 -14.15 -16.87
C ASN A 199 -14.94 -15.52 -16.78
N ARG A 200 -13.74 -15.54 -16.20
CA ARG A 200 -13.02 -16.78 -15.86
C ARG A 200 -13.71 -17.43 -14.67
N SER A 201 -13.69 -18.76 -14.64
CA SER A 201 -14.09 -19.49 -13.44
C SER A 201 -13.12 -19.18 -12.30
N VAL A 202 -13.64 -18.89 -11.12
CA VAL A 202 -12.84 -18.70 -9.90
C VAL A 202 -11.97 -19.94 -9.65
N HIS A 203 -10.73 -19.73 -9.22
CA HIS A 203 -9.83 -20.83 -8.87
C HIS A 203 -10.46 -21.72 -7.77
N PRO A 204 -10.45 -23.07 -7.89
CA PRO A 204 -11.19 -23.95 -6.98
C PRO A 204 -10.90 -23.71 -5.48
N GLN A 205 -9.64 -23.40 -5.16
CA GLN A 205 -9.23 -23.08 -3.78
C GLN A 205 -9.91 -21.81 -3.24
N LEU A 206 -10.00 -20.75 -4.06
CA LEU A 206 -10.69 -19.52 -3.69
C LEU A 206 -12.22 -19.72 -3.67
N ALA A 207 -12.74 -20.53 -4.59
CA ALA A 207 -14.16 -20.85 -4.66
C ALA A 207 -14.68 -21.53 -3.38
N ASN A 208 -13.90 -22.42 -2.76
CA ASN A 208 -14.27 -23.03 -1.48
C ASN A 208 -14.35 -21.99 -0.36
N ILE A 209 -13.40 -21.06 -0.29
CA ILE A 209 -13.39 -19.97 0.71
C ILE A 209 -14.60 -19.05 0.51
N ILE A 210 -14.93 -18.70 -0.74
CA ILE A 210 -16.12 -17.90 -1.08
C ILE A 210 -17.40 -18.62 -0.67
N ASN A 211 -17.51 -19.92 -0.93
CA ASN A 211 -18.65 -20.72 -0.51
C ASN A 211 -18.84 -20.68 1.01
N LEU A 212 -17.75 -20.80 1.78
CA LEU A 212 -17.79 -20.71 3.24
C LEU A 212 -18.19 -19.33 3.75
N LEU A 213 -17.72 -18.25 3.10
CA LEU A 213 -18.16 -16.89 3.39
C LEU A 213 -19.67 -16.76 3.21
N ASN A 214 -20.21 -17.28 2.11
CA ASN A 214 -21.64 -17.25 1.82
C ASN A 214 -22.45 -18.06 2.83
N MET A 215 -22.01 -19.28 3.18
CA MET A 215 -22.65 -20.09 4.22
C MET A 215 -22.69 -19.37 5.58
N LEU A 216 -21.59 -18.74 5.99
CA LEU A 216 -21.55 -17.98 7.24
C LEU A 216 -22.47 -16.77 7.21
N ARG A 217 -22.52 -16.03 6.09
CA ARG A 217 -23.42 -14.88 5.96
C ARG A 217 -24.89 -15.30 5.93
N GLY A 218 -25.18 -16.42 5.28
CA GLY A 218 -26.51 -17.03 5.21
C GLY A 218 -26.98 -17.67 6.51
N ASN A 219 -26.16 -17.66 7.57
CA ASN A 219 -26.40 -18.37 8.84
C ASN A 219 -26.67 -19.87 8.62
N ALA A 220 -25.92 -20.50 7.72
CA ALA A 220 -25.99 -21.94 7.49
C ALA A 220 -25.72 -22.74 8.78
N ASP A 221 -26.22 -23.98 8.79
CA ASP A 221 -26.05 -24.87 9.93
C ASP A 221 -24.56 -25.21 10.13
N LEU A 222 -24.18 -25.36 11.40
CA LEU A 222 -22.78 -25.60 11.77
C LEU A 222 -22.21 -26.84 11.07
N ASP A 223 -23.02 -27.88 10.88
CA ASP A 223 -22.62 -29.14 10.25
C ASP A 223 -22.33 -28.95 8.74
N GLU A 224 -23.04 -28.05 8.07
CA GLU A 224 -22.80 -27.71 6.66
C GLU A 224 -21.49 -26.94 6.50
N ILE A 225 -21.25 -25.96 7.38
CA ILE A 225 -20.00 -25.19 7.37
C ILE A 225 -18.82 -26.11 7.71
N GLU A 226 -18.98 -27.01 8.68
CA GLU A 226 -17.95 -28.00 9.04
C GLU A 226 -17.59 -28.89 7.85
N LEU A 227 -18.58 -29.33 7.07
CA LEU A 227 -18.36 -30.11 5.86
C LEU A 227 -17.52 -29.34 4.83
N GLY A 228 -17.78 -28.05 4.63
CA GLY A 228 -16.98 -27.20 3.75
C GLY A 228 -15.52 -27.05 4.21
N PHE A 229 -15.27 -26.96 5.52
CA PHE A 229 -13.91 -26.96 6.06
C PHE A 229 -13.18 -28.30 5.88
N ARG A 230 -13.90 -29.43 5.92
CA ARG A 230 -13.33 -30.76 5.69
C ARG A 230 -12.87 -31.00 4.25
N GLN A 231 -13.38 -30.22 3.29
CA GLN A 231 -12.95 -30.31 1.89
C GLN A 231 -11.52 -29.77 1.69
N ASP A 232 -11.03 -28.91 2.59
CA ASP A 232 -9.69 -28.34 2.55
C ASP A 232 -8.98 -28.47 3.91
N VAL A 233 -8.12 -29.49 4.01
CA VAL A 233 -7.33 -29.78 5.21
C VAL A 233 -6.36 -28.63 5.53
N ALA A 234 -5.81 -27.96 4.52
CA ALA A 234 -4.88 -26.85 4.72
C ALA A 234 -5.58 -25.66 5.37
N MET A 235 -6.81 -25.36 4.94
CA MET A 235 -7.62 -24.31 5.55
C MET A 235 -8.00 -24.61 7.00
N SER A 236 -8.39 -25.86 7.32
CA SER A 236 -8.64 -26.28 8.70
C SER A 236 -7.41 -26.11 9.59
N TYR A 237 -6.22 -26.47 9.09
CA TYR A 237 -4.96 -26.22 9.79
C TYR A 237 -4.67 -24.73 9.98
N LYS A 238 -4.85 -23.91 8.93
CA LYS A 238 -4.67 -22.44 9.00
C LYS A 238 -5.62 -21.82 10.05
N LEU A 239 -6.85 -22.32 10.17
CA LEU A 239 -7.81 -21.85 11.18
C LEU A 239 -7.32 -22.16 12.60
N PHE A 240 -6.96 -23.41 12.87
CA PHE A 240 -6.48 -23.79 14.21
C PHE A 240 -5.18 -23.09 14.56
N HIS A 241 -4.25 -22.94 13.62
CA HIS A 241 -3.02 -22.19 13.85
C HIS A 241 -3.30 -20.71 14.17
N TYR A 242 -4.25 -20.08 13.46
CA TYR A 242 -4.67 -18.71 13.74
C TYR A 242 -5.27 -18.57 15.16
N ILE A 243 -6.16 -19.48 15.54
CA ILE A 243 -6.82 -19.47 16.86
C ILE A 243 -5.83 -19.78 17.99
N ASN A 244 -4.90 -20.71 17.76
CA ASN A 244 -3.92 -21.12 18.77
C ASN A 244 -2.68 -20.21 18.79
N SER A 245 -2.65 -19.14 17.97
CA SER A 245 -1.59 -18.13 18.03
C SER A 245 -1.66 -17.35 19.34
N ALA A 246 -0.52 -16.76 19.74
CA ALA A 246 -0.34 -16.08 21.03
C ALA A 246 -1.36 -14.98 21.36
N GLY A 247 -2.14 -14.51 20.37
CA GLY A 247 -3.17 -13.48 20.52
C GLY A 247 -4.45 -13.91 21.26
N PHE A 248 -4.76 -15.22 21.36
CA PHE A 248 -6.00 -15.68 22.01
C PHE A 248 -5.80 -16.18 23.47
N ALA A 249 -4.56 -16.28 23.95
CA ALA A 249 -4.21 -16.67 25.32
C ALA A 249 -5.05 -17.86 25.86
N LEU A 250 -5.22 -18.90 25.05
CA LEU A 250 -6.10 -20.03 25.36
C LEU A 250 -5.43 -21.00 26.34
N VAL A 251 -6.22 -21.52 27.28
CA VAL A 251 -5.78 -22.51 28.27
C VAL A 251 -5.57 -23.89 27.63
N ASN A 252 -6.33 -24.20 26.57
CA ASN A 252 -6.23 -25.45 25.80
C ASN A 252 -6.20 -25.13 24.30
N GLU A 253 -5.44 -25.91 23.53
CA GLU A 253 -5.43 -25.81 22.08
C GLU A 253 -6.79 -26.19 21.48
N VAL A 254 -7.27 -25.40 20.53
CA VAL A 254 -8.48 -25.70 19.76
C VAL A 254 -8.15 -26.75 18.72
N ALA A 255 -8.85 -27.89 18.80
CA ALA A 255 -8.60 -29.06 17.95
C ALA A 255 -9.82 -29.45 17.09
N SER A 256 -10.93 -28.71 17.17
CA SER A 256 -12.14 -29.01 16.39
C SER A 256 -12.82 -27.73 15.88
N PHE A 257 -13.49 -27.86 14.74
CA PHE A 257 -14.21 -26.75 14.12
C PHE A 257 -15.35 -26.22 15.02
N ARG A 258 -16.10 -27.13 15.66
CA ARG A 258 -17.17 -26.76 16.61
C ARG A 258 -16.64 -25.88 17.75
N GLN A 259 -15.50 -26.23 18.34
CA GLN A 259 -14.85 -25.40 19.36
C GLN A 259 -14.42 -24.03 18.80
N ALA A 260 -13.84 -24.01 17.59
CA ALA A 260 -13.43 -22.78 16.93
C ALA A 260 -14.62 -21.82 16.71
N VAL A 261 -15.75 -22.33 16.23
CA VAL A 261 -16.95 -21.52 16.00
C VAL A 261 -17.57 -21.05 17.31
N THR A 262 -17.67 -21.91 18.33
CA THR A 262 -18.18 -21.49 19.66
C THR A 262 -17.31 -20.40 20.29
N LEU A 263 -15.99 -20.45 20.08
CA LEU A 263 -15.05 -19.46 20.62
C LEU A 263 -15.07 -18.14 19.85
N LEU A 264 -15.06 -18.20 18.51
CA LEU A 264 -14.93 -17.02 17.65
C LEU A 264 -16.29 -16.36 17.36
N GLY A 265 -17.33 -17.15 17.16
CA GLY A 265 -18.57 -16.74 16.53
C GLY A 265 -18.44 -16.52 15.01
N TYR A 266 -19.59 -16.44 14.33
CA TYR A 266 -19.66 -16.37 12.87
C TYR A 266 -19.02 -15.09 12.32
N GLN A 267 -19.15 -13.97 13.03
CA GLN A 267 -18.61 -12.68 12.62
C GLN A 267 -17.08 -12.68 12.54
N LYS A 268 -16.40 -13.14 13.59
CA LYS A 268 -14.92 -13.24 13.60
C LYS A 268 -14.43 -14.30 12.62
N LEU A 269 -15.17 -15.40 12.44
CA LEU A 269 -14.83 -16.43 11.46
C LEU A 269 -14.94 -15.90 10.02
N TYR A 270 -16.00 -15.15 9.70
CA TYR A 270 -16.17 -14.50 8.40
C TYR A 270 -15.01 -13.54 8.11
N ARG A 271 -14.61 -12.75 9.12
CA ARG A 271 -13.47 -11.84 9.01
C ARG A 271 -12.16 -12.59 8.75
N TRP A 272 -11.92 -13.69 9.45
CA TRP A 272 -10.75 -14.54 9.22
C TRP A 272 -10.77 -15.17 7.82
N LEU A 273 -11.91 -15.67 7.34
CA LEU A 273 -12.03 -16.19 5.97
C LEU A 273 -11.82 -15.10 4.91
N THR A 274 -12.23 -13.85 5.18
CA THR A 274 -11.97 -12.72 4.29
C THR A 274 -10.47 -12.45 4.19
N LEU A 275 -9.75 -12.49 5.31
CA LEU A 275 -8.30 -12.40 5.33
C LEU A 275 -7.66 -13.58 4.59
N LEU A 276 -8.13 -14.80 4.84
CA LEU A 276 -7.65 -16.00 4.18
C LEU A 276 -7.86 -15.95 2.67
N LEU A 277 -9.01 -15.44 2.20
CA LEU A 277 -9.30 -15.32 0.77
C LEU A 277 -8.25 -14.45 0.07
N VAL A 278 -7.90 -13.32 0.69
CA VAL A 278 -6.90 -12.41 0.13
C VAL A 278 -5.51 -13.02 0.21
N THR A 279 -5.11 -13.61 1.33
CA THR A 279 -3.74 -14.15 1.47
C THR A 279 -3.52 -15.45 0.69
N ALA A 280 -4.55 -16.29 0.55
CA ALA A 280 -4.50 -17.47 -0.30
C ALA A 280 -4.38 -17.14 -1.80
N SER A 281 -4.74 -15.92 -2.20
CA SER A 281 -4.54 -15.47 -3.58
C SER A 281 -3.06 -15.42 -3.99
N GLU A 282 -2.12 -15.34 -3.04
CA GLU A 282 -0.68 -15.45 -3.33
C GLU A 282 -0.34 -16.81 -3.95
N GLU A 283 -0.92 -17.88 -3.42
CA GLU A 283 -0.66 -19.26 -3.84
C GLU A 283 -1.11 -19.52 -5.29
N VAL A 284 -2.04 -18.70 -5.80
CA VAL A 284 -2.53 -18.74 -7.18
C VAL A 284 -1.94 -17.66 -8.08
N GLY A 285 -0.92 -16.93 -7.60
CA GLY A 285 -0.09 -16.02 -8.40
C GLY A 285 -0.39 -14.53 -8.27
N ALA A 286 -1.27 -14.11 -7.34
CA ALA A 286 -1.50 -12.69 -7.10
C ALA A 286 -0.24 -11.99 -6.56
N PRO A 287 0.13 -10.78 -7.05
CA PRO A 287 1.31 -10.07 -6.56
C PRO A 287 1.19 -9.73 -5.06
N SER A 288 2.26 -9.91 -4.29
CA SER A 288 2.27 -9.60 -2.85
C SER A 288 1.88 -8.14 -2.54
N ALA A 289 2.20 -7.21 -3.46
CA ALA A 289 1.80 -5.81 -3.34
C ALA A 289 0.27 -5.62 -3.38
N LEU A 290 -0.43 -6.36 -4.23
CA LEU A 290 -1.89 -6.34 -4.29
C LEU A 290 -2.49 -6.80 -2.96
N LEU A 291 -1.96 -7.88 -2.39
CA LEU A 291 -2.42 -8.45 -1.13
C LEU A 291 -2.21 -7.47 0.02
N LYS A 292 -0.99 -6.94 0.15
CA LYS A 292 -0.66 -5.94 1.18
C LYS A 292 -1.54 -4.70 1.07
N THR A 293 -1.83 -4.23 -0.14
CA THR A 293 -2.74 -3.09 -0.33
C THR A 293 -4.15 -3.43 0.13
N ALA A 294 -4.73 -4.56 -0.30
CA ALA A 294 -6.07 -4.97 0.14
C ALA A 294 -6.17 -5.12 1.67
N VAL A 295 -5.17 -5.76 2.29
CA VAL A 295 -5.09 -5.95 3.74
C VAL A 295 -4.93 -4.63 4.49
N THR A 296 -4.12 -3.71 3.96
CA THR A 296 -3.95 -2.37 4.51
C THR A 296 -5.28 -1.61 4.46
N ARG A 297 -5.96 -1.60 3.30
CA ARG A 297 -7.26 -0.91 3.15
C ARG A 297 -8.30 -1.44 4.14
N GLY A 298 -8.41 -2.77 4.26
CA GLY A 298 -9.31 -3.41 5.24
C GLY A 298 -9.03 -2.93 6.67
N ARG A 299 -7.78 -3.06 7.12
CA ARG A 299 -7.42 -2.64 8.49
C ARG A 299 -7.57 -1.14 8.70
N PHE A 300 -7.24 -0.33 7.70
CA PHE A 300 -7.33 1.12 7.80
C PHE A 300 -8.80 1.58 7.91
N MET A 301 -9.69 1.06 7.07
CA MET A 301 -11.12 1.33 7.15
C MET A 301 -11.70 0.90 8.49
N GLU A 302 -11.37 -0.29 8.99
CA GLU A 302 -11.80 -0.78 10.32
C GLU A 302 -11.42 0.18 11.45
N LEU A 303 -10.19 0.71 11.43
CA LEU A 303 -9.72 1.64 12.45
C LEU A 303 -10.44 2.99 12.35
N LEU A 304 -10.69 3.46 11.13
CA LEU A 304 -11.36 4.73 10.91
C LEU A 304 -12.84 4.70 11.27
N THR A 305 -13.58 3.60 11.06
CA THR A 305 -15.01 3.54 11.44
C THR A 305 -15.24 3.91 12.90
N ARG A 306 -14.33 3.51 13.80
CA ARG A 306 -14.38 3.83 15.23
C ARG A 306 -14.19 5.31 15.51
N ASN A 307 -13.39 5.99 14.70
CA ASN A 307 -13.08 7.41 14.84
C ASN A 307 -14.21 8.31 14.31
N ILE A 308 -15.02 7.82 13.37
CA ILE A 308 -16.14 8.55 12.78
C ILE A 308 -17.51 8.19 13.39
N GLY A 309 -17.52 7.56 14.58
CA GLY A 309 -18.77 7.21 15.28
C GLY A 309 -19.50 5.96 14.77
N HIS A 310 -18.92 5.23 13.81
CA HIS A 310 -19.46 4.01 13.22
C HIS A 310 -18.76 2.74 13.74
N GLY A 311 -18.34 2.72 15.00
CA GLY A 311 -17.56 1.60 15.56
C GLY A 311 -18.26 0.24 15.49
N HIS A 312 -19.59 0.19 15.51
CA HIS A 312 -20.38 -1.04 15.33
C HIS A 312 -20.26 -1.64 13.92
N GLU A 313 -19.89 -0.83 12.93
CA GLU A 313 -19.68 -1.22 11.53
C GLU A 313 -18.20 -1.53 11.22
N SER A 314 -17.34 -1.66 12.24
CA SER A 314 -15.90 -1.94 12.04
C SER A 314 -15.63 -3.14 11.13
N ASP A 315 -16.43 -4.20 11.24
CA ASP A 315 -16.26 -5.38 10.38
C ASP A 315 -16.69 -5.14 8.95
N ASN A 316 -17.75 -4.35 8.72
CA ASN A 316 -18.12 -3.95 7.36
C ASN A 316 -17.08 -3.00 6.76
N GLY A 317 -16.49 -2.11 7.57
CA GLY A 317 -15.30 -1.32 7.21
C GLY A 317 -14.15 -2.20 6.74
N PHE A 318 -13.81 -3.23 7.53
CA PHE A 318 -12.77 -4.18 7.16
C PHE A 318 -13.08 -4.91 5.85
N ILE A 319 -14.28 -5.46 5.71
CA ILE A 319 -14.69 -6.23 4.53
C ILE A 319 -14.67 -5.37 3.27
N VAL A 320 -15.19 -4.14 3.33
CA VAL A 320 -15.16 -3.22 2.18
C VAL A 320 -13.74 -2.89 1.78
N GLY A 321 -12.85 -2.60 2.73
CA GLY A 321 -11.45 -2.32 2.41
C GLY A 321 -10.76 -3.52 1.75
N MET A 322 -10.96 -4.73 2.29
CA MET A 322 -10.41 -5.97 1.73
C MET A 322 -10.95 -6.27 0.32
N PHE A 323 -12.26 -6.12 0.12
CA PHE A 323 -12.93 -6.45 -1.14
C PHE A 323 -12.88 -5.33 -2.17
N SER A 324 -12.33 -4.16 -1.85
CA SER A 324 -12.08 -3.09 -2.83
C SER A 324 -11.22 -3.54 -4.01
N LEU A 325 -10.43 -4.62 -3.83
CA LEU A 325 -9.54 -5.19 -4.84
C LEU A 325 -9.90 -6.65 -5.21
N ILE A 326 -11.07 -7.15 -4.80
CA ILE A 326 -11.47 -8.54 -5.04
C ILE A 326 -11.52 -8.90 -6.52
N HIS A 327 -11.96 -7.95 -7.34
CA HIS A 327 -12.08 -8.10 -8.80
C HIS A 327 -10.71 -8.29 -9.48
N VAL A 328 -9.65 -7.71 -8.91
CA VAL A 328 -8.26 -7.92 -9.35
C VAL A 328 -7.79 -9.30 -8.94
N LEU A 329 -8.08 -9.72 -7.70
CA LEU A 329 -7.73 -11.06 -7.19
C LEU A 329 -8.41 -12.18 -7.97
N LEU A 330 -9.65 -11.97 -8.40
CA LEU A 330 -10.45 -12.94 -9.14
C LEU A 330 -10.36 -12.78 -10.67
N GLU A 331 -9.61 -11.79 -11.17
CA GLU A 331 -9.44 -11.48 -12.60
C GLU A 331 -10.76 -11.36 -13.38
N MET A 332 -11.74 -10.64 -12.81
CA MET A 332 -13.07 -10.46 -13.40
C MET A 332 -13.64 -9.07 -13.07
N PRO A 333 -14.72 -8.62 -13.75
CA PRO A 333 -15.40 -7.37 -13.39
C PRO A 333 -15.81 -7.32 -11.92
N LEU A 334 -15.82 -6.12 -11.32
CA LEU A 334 -16.12 -5.97 -9.89
C LEU A 334 -17.54 -6.44 -9.57
N GLU A 335 -18.51 -6.09 -10.40
CA GLU A 335 -19.89 -6.56 -10.27
C GLU A 335 -19.95 -8.08 -10.22
N SER A 336 -19.29 -8.75 -11.17
CA SER A 336 -19.24 -10.21 -11.24
C SER A 336 -18.53 -10.82 -10.03
N ALA A 337 -17.44 -10.22 -9.55
CA ALA A 337 -16.75 -10.66 -8.35
C ALA A 337 -17.64 -10.55 -7.09
N LEU A 338 -18.41 -9.46 -6.98
CA LEU A 338 -19.32 -9.26 -5.84
C LEU A 338 -20.56 -10.14 -5.92
N ASP A 339 -21.05 -10.48 -7.11
CA ASP A 339 -22.19 -11.40 -7.27
C ASP A 339 -21.87 -12.83 -6.77
N ASN A 340 -20.58 -13.17 -6.62
CA ASN A 340 -20.16 -14.42 -5.97
C ASN A 340 -20.25 -14.36 -4.43
N LEU A 341 -20.48 -13.18 -3.83
CA LEU A 341 -20.44 -12.95 -2.39
C LEU A 341 -21.78 -12.45 -1.85
N LEU A 342 -22.24 -13.05 -0.76
CA LEU A 342 -23.36 -12.53 0.02
C LEU A 342 -22.86 -11.37 0.90
N LEU A 343 -23.14 -10.14 0.47
CA LEU A 343 -22.75 -8.91 1.16
C LEU A 343 -23.97 -8.08 1.56
N PRO A 344 -23.91 -7.36 2.70
CA PRO A 344 -24.89 -6.33 3.02
C PRO A 344 -24.94 -5.24 1.95
N GLU A 345 -26.12 -4.68 1.68
CA GLU A 345 -26.31 -3.60 0.68
C GLU A 345 -25.38 -2.40 0.90
N ILE A 346 -25.15 -2.02 2.15
CA ILE A 346 -24.23 -0.91 2.48
C ILE A 346 -22.79 -1.18 2.00
N ALA A 347 -22.32 -2.43 2.09
CA ALA A 347 -21.00 -2.82 1.62
C ALA A 347 -20.98 -2.91 0.09
N ARG A 348 -22.05 -3.41 -0.53
CA ARG A 348 -22.18 -3.50 -1.99
C ARG A 348 -22.18 -2.12 -2.65
N HIS A 349 -22.97 -1.17 -2.14
CA HIS A 349 -22.97 0.22 -2.62
C HIS A 349 -21.61 0.90 -2.43
N ALA A 350 -20.97 0.70 -1.27
CA ALA A 350 -19.65 1.26 -1.01
C ALA A 350 -18.57 0.73 -1.97
N LEU A 351 -18.67 -0.53 -2.41
CA LEU A 351 -17.72 -1.13 -3.34
C LEU A 351 -17.97 -0.73 -4.80
N LEU A 352 -19.24 -0.76 -5.25
CA LEU A 352 -19.60 -0.51 -6.65
C LEU A 352 -19.65 0.98 -6.99
N GLU A 353 -20.34 1.75 -6.18
CA GLU A 353 -20.65 3.16 -6.46
C GLU A 353 -19.74 4.11 -5.68
N GLN A 354 -19.01 3.58 -4.69
CA GLN A 354 -18.26 4.37 -3.71
C GLN A 354 -19.14 5.42 -3.03
N SER A 355 -20.42 5.10 -2.84
CA SER A 355 -21.44 5.99 -2.29
C SER A 355 -21.72 5.70 -0.80
N GLY A 356 -22.38 6.65 -0.13
CA GLY A 356 -22.63 6.60 1.32
C GLY A 356 -21.37 6.81 2.17
N TRP A 357 -21.51 6.81 3.50
CA TRP A 357 -20.40 7.09 4.42
C TRP A 357 -19.27 6.04 4.30
N LEU A 358 -19.63 4.78 4.03
CA LEU A 358 -18.67 3.69 3.87
C LEU A 358 -17.92 3.77 2.53
N GLY A 359 -18.60 4.23 1.47
CA GLY A 359 -17.97 4.54 0.19
C GLY A 359 -17.06 5.77 0.25
N GLN A 360 -17.47 6.84 0.94
CA GLN A 360 -16.62 8.01 1.21
C GLN A 360 -15.37 7.62 2.00
N LEU A 361 -15.50 6.72 2.97
CA LEU A 361 -14.37 6.18 3.71
C LEU A 361 -13.42 5.39 2.81
N LEU A 362 -13.96 4.59 1.89
CA LEU A 362 -13.15 3.88 0.88
C LEU A 362 -12.42 4.87 -0.05
N GLN A 363 -13.08 5.93 -0.52
CA GLN A 363 -12.45 6.98 -1.32
C GLN A 363 -11.27 7.64 -0.58
N LEU A 364 -11.45 7.98 0.70
CA LEU A 364 -10.38 8.56 1.52
C LEU A 364 -9.17 7.62 1.64
N VAL A 365 -9.43 6.34 1.89
CA VAL A 365 -8.39 5.32 2.02
C VAL A 365 -7.62 5.15 0.69
N ILE A 366 -8.32 5.13 -0.45
CA ILE A 366 -7.69 5.09 -1.78
C ILE A 366 -6.89 6.37 -2.05
N ALA A 367 -7.41 7.54 -1.68
CA ALA A 367 -6.73 8.82 -1.87
C ALA A 367 -5.40 8.92 -1.08
N CYS A 368 -5.24 8.17 0.02
CA CYS A 368 -3.99 8.10 0.78
C CYS A 368 -2.87 7.31 0.05
N GLU A 369 -3.21 6.62 -1.04
CA GLU A 369 -2.27 5.89 -1.91
C GLU A 369 -1.84 6.73 -3.13
N ASP A 370 -2.52 7.85 -3.40
CA ASP A 370 -2.19 8.76 -4.50
C ASP A 370 -0.87 9.50 -4.24
N PRO A 371 0.10 9.49 -5.18
CA PRO A 371 1.39 10.16 -5.03
C PRO A 371 1.31 11.65 -4.64
N ALA A 372 0.26 12.33 -5.04
CA ALA A 372 0.03 13.73 -4.76
C ALA A 372 -0.89 13.98 -3.55
N LEU A 373 -1.54 12.95 -2.99
CA LEU A 373 -2.44 13.06 -1.82
C LEU A 373 -3.48 14.18 -1.96
N ARG A 374 -3.97 14.43 -3.18
CA ARG A 374 -4.74 15.64 -3.51
C ARG A 374 -6.05 15.72 -2.74
N ASP A 375 -6.83 14.63 -2.77
CA ASP A 375 -8.20 14.65 -2.25
C ASP A 375 -8.28 14.30 -0.76
N VAL A 376 -7.16 13.89 -0.15
CA VAL A 376 -7.11 13.40 1.24
C VAL A 376 -7.66 14.43 2.22
N GLN A 377 -7.28 15.70 2.06
CA GLN A 377 -7.74 16.75 2.99
C GLN A 377 -9.25 16.95 2.91
N VAL A 378 -9.79 17.13 1.71
CA VAL A 378 -11.22 17.38 1.49
C VAL A 378 -12.06 16.19 1.98
N LEU A 379 -11.63 14.97 1.68
CA LEU A 379 -12.32 13.75 2.11
C LEU A 379 -12.23 13.54 3.63
N ALA A 380 -11.07 13.83 4.24
CA ALA A 380 -10.90 13.74 5.68
C ALA A 380 -11.79 14.75 6.42
N GLU A 381 -11.86 16.00 5.94
CA GLU A 381 -12.72 17.04 6.50
C GLU A 381 -14.21 16.66 6.38
N ALA A 382 -14.63 16.12 5.23
CA ALA A 382 -16.01 15.65 5.02
C ALA A 382 -16.42 14.54 6.00
N LEU A 383 -15.45 13.72 6.45
CA LEU A 383 -15.64 12.65 7.43
C LEU A 383 -15.35 13.08 8.88
N GLY A 384 -15.01 14.36 9.11
CA GLY A 384 -14.70 14.88 10.45
C GLY A 384 -13.38 14.34 11.03
N LEU A 385 -12.44 13.90 10.19
CA LEU A 385 -11.17 13.32 10.60
C LEU A 385 -10.04 14.36 10.60
N SER A 386 -9.31 14.43 11.71
CA SER A 386 -8.05 15.19 11.75
C SER A 386 -6.91 14.43 11.05
N ALA A 387 -5.91 15.15 10.55
CA ALA A 387 -4.70 14.54 9.99
C ALA A 387 -4.00 13.60 11.00
N GLN A 388 -3.99 13.95 12.28
CA GLN A 388 -3.39 13.11 13.33
C GLN A 388 -4.15 11.79 13.49
N THR A 389 -5.48 11.83 13.52
CA THR A 389 -6.32 10.64 13.62
C THR A 389 -6.13 9.74 12.39
N LEU A 390 -6.15 10.33 11.19
CA LEU A 390 -5.98 9.61 9.93
C LEU A 390 -4.61 8.92 9.87
N ASN A 391 -3.53 9.66 10.15
CA ASN A 391 -2.18 9.13 10.13
C ASN A 391 -1.98 8.02 11.18
N SER A 392 -2.52 8.19 12.39
CA SER A 392 -2.41 7.19 13.44
C SER A 392 -3.07 5.88 13.04
N ALA A 393 -4.27 5.95 12.44
CA ALA A 393 -4.97 4.78 11.91
C ALA A 393 -4.23 4.16 10.71
N HIS A 394 -3.69 4.97 9.81
CA HIS A 394 -2.93 4.49 8.65
C HIS A 394 -1.67 3.73 9.09
N VAL A 395 -0.85 4.33 9.96
CA VAL A 395 0.38 3.68 10.46
C VAL A 395 0.08 2.41 11.24
N ALA A 396 -0.97 2.40 12.07
CA ALA A 396 -1.39 1.19 12.77
C ALA A 396 -1.84 0.08 11.80
N ALA A 397 -2.51 0.43 10.69
CA ALA A 397 -2.86 -0.53 9.66
C ALA A 397 -1.63 -1.11 8.94
N LEU A 398 -0.67 -0.26 8.60
CA LEU A 398 0.59 -0.67 7.97
C LEU A 398 1.41 -1.59 8.87
N GLY A 399 1.53 -1.26 10.16
CA GLY A 399 2.25 -2.09 11.13
C GLY A 399 1.61 -3.46 11.29
N TRP A 400 0.28 -3.54 11.34
CA TRP A 400 -0.44 -4.81 11.40
C TRP A 400 -0.18 -5.69 10.17
N VAL A 401 -0.11 -5.10 8.97
CA VAL A 401 0.21 -5.86 7.75
C VAL A 401 1.61 -6.48 7.80
N GLU A 402 2.60 -5.74 8.33
CA GLU A 402 3.97 -6.26 8.47
C GLU A 402 4.07 -7.38 9.53
N GLU A 403 3.24 -7.35 10.57
CA GLU A 403 3.13 -8.44 11.56
C GLU A 403 2.57 -9.74 10.97
N LEU A 404 1.69 -9.66 9.96
CA LEU A 404 1.09 -10.83 9.30
C LEU A 404 2.09 -11.64 8.47
N ARG A 405 3.27 -11.08 8.17
CA ARG A 405 4.34 -11.71 7.36
C ARG A 405 3.88 -12.22 5.99
N ILE A 406 2.91 -11.53 5.41
CA ILE A 406 2.44 -11.68 4.02
C ILE A 406 3.17 -10.74 3.07
#